data_AF-A0A848XNC7-F1
#
_entry.id   AF-A0A848XNC7-F1
#
_cell.length_a   1.000
_cell.length_b   1.000
_cell.length_c   1.000
_cell.angle_alpha   90.00
_cell.angle_beta   90.00
_cell.angle_gamma   90.00
#
_symmetry.space_group_name_H-M   'P 1'
#
loop_
_entity.id
_entity.type
_entity.pdbx_description
1 polymer ?
#
loop_
_entity_poly.entity_id
_entity_poly.type
_entity_poly.pdbx_seq_one_letter_code
_entity_poly.pdbx_strand_id
1 'polypeptide(L)'
;MDWSRIPLWAWALGLGSLGVGVAACGESGLASPGTAAELVERYGLEPMPAMIHPVDNQPDPLRIELGKLIFFDPLQSAQLDVACSTCHLPDFGFADGRDLPLGPSGEGFGPERVLTDPDMVPEGR
;
A
#
# COMPACT_ATOMS: atom_id res chain seq x y z
N MET A 1 -5.53 -42.66 -39.25
CA MET A 1 -6.73 -41.80 -39.23
C MET A 1 -6.82 -41.09 -40.57
N ASP A 2 -7.88 -41.35 -41.31
CA ASP A 2 -8.19 -40.71 -42.60
C ASP A 2 -9.07 -39.46 -42.32
N TRP A 3 -8.45 -38.28 -42.42
CA TRP A 3 -9.06 -36.99 -42.06
C TRP A 3 -10.02 -36.47 -43.14
N SER A 4 -10.13 -37.16 -44.30
CA SER A 4 -10.97 -36.75 -45.44
C SER A 4 -12.46 -37.06 -45.26
N ARG A 5 -12.84 -37.71 -44.16
CA ARG A 5 -14.22 -38.12 -43.87
C ARG A 5 -14.94 -37.26 -42.83
N ILE A 6 -14.33 -36.15 -42.42
CA ILE A 6 -14.98 -35.21 -41.49
C ILE A 6 -15.99 -34.37 -42.29
N PRO A 7 -17.30 -34.50 -42.04
CA PRO A 7 -18.30 -33.76 -42.79
C PRO A 7 -18.24 -32.27 -42.45
N LEU A 8 -18.52 -31.40 -43.43
CA LEU A 8 -18.37 -29.94 -43.30
C LEU A 8 -19.18 -29.31 -42.14
N TRP A 9 -20.24 -29.98 -41.65
CA TRP A 9 -20.97 -29.53 -40.47
C TRP A 9 -20.14 -29.61 -39.17
N ALA A 10 -19.12 -30.47 -39.11
CA ALA A 10 -18.26 -30.60 -37.94
C ALA A 10 -17.41 -29.33 -37.70
N TRP A 11 -17.18 -28.52 -38.74
CA TRP A 11 -16.52 -27.22 -38.62
C TRP A 11 -17.49 -26.08 -38.25
N ALA A 12 -18.79 -26.26 -38.48
CA ALA A 12 -19.82 -25.27 -38.13
C ALA A 12 -20.11 -25.20 -36.60
N LEU A 13 -19.64 -26.18 -35.82
CA LEU A 13 -19.73 -26.18 -34.35
C LEU A 13 -18.44 -25.68 -33.68
N GLY A 14 -17.52 -25.06 -34.44
CA GLY A 14 -16.21 -24.62 -33.95
C GLY A 14 -16.14 -23.24 -33.28
N LEU A 15 -17.19 -22.39 -33.26
CA LEU A 15 -17.07 -21.02 -32.74
C LEU A 15 -18.33 -20.56 -31.99
N GLY A 16 -18.58 -21.14 -30.82
CA GLY A 16 -19.79 -20.81 -30.05
C GLY A 16 -19.65 -20.88 -28.54
N SER A 17 -18.55 -20.38 -27.95
CA SER A 17 -18.50 -20.01 -26.51
C SER A 17 -17.27 -19.19 -26.09
N LEU A 18 -16.67 -18.38 -26.98
CA LEU A 18 -15.90 -17.22 -26.52
C LEU A 18 -16.89 -16.09 -26.25
N GLY A 19 -17.37 -15.97 -25.01
CA GLY A 19 -18.29 -14.87 -24.69
C GLY A 19 -19.00 -14.96 -23.35
N VAL A 20 -18.30 -15.25 -22.25
CA VAL A 20 -18.74 -14.80 -20.92
C VAL A 20 -17.54 -14.20 -20.19
N GLY A 21 -17.06 -13.07 -20.72
CA GLY A 21 -16.29 -12.11 -19.96
C GLY A 21 -17.25 -11.09 -19.39
N VAL A 22 -17.89 -11.40 -18.26
CA VAL A 22 -18.49 -10.36 -17.42
C VAL A 22 -17.47 -10.07 -16.33
N ALA A 23 -16.77 -8.95 -16.50
CA ALA A 23 -16.00 -8.30 -15.46
C ALA A 23 -16.95 -7.95 -14.30
N ALA A 24 -17.07 -8.85 -13.33
CA ALA A 24 -17.69 -8.57 -12.05
C ALA A 24 -16.63 -7.98 -11.11
N CYS A 25 -16.18 -6.76 -11.40
CA CYS A 25 -15.60 -5.92 -10.36
C CYS A 25 -16.79 -5.40 -9.55
N GLY A 26 -16.96 -5.97 -8.36
CA GLY A 26 -18.09 -5.70 -7.48
C GLY A 26 -18.21 -4.21 -7.14
N GLU A 27 -19.38 -3.65 -7.46
CA GLU A 27 -19.97 -2.56 -6.72
C GLU A 27 -20.28 -3.06 -5.30
N SER A 28 -19.31 -2.91 -4.39
CA SER A 28 -19.69 -2.88 -2.98
C SER A 28 -20.47 -1.58 -2.78
N GLY A 29 -21.80 -1.70 -2.69
CA GLY A 29 -22.77 -0.62 -2.58
C GLY A 29 -22.68 0.15 -1.26
N LEU A 30 -21.52 0.73 -0.96
CA LEU A 30 -21.47 1.94 -0.14
C LEU A 30 -21.78 3.09 -1.09
N ALA A 31 -22.98 3.65 -1.00
CA ALA A 31 -23.30 4.88 -1.70
C ALA A 31 -22.22 5.92 -1.35
N SER A 32 -21.48 6.38 -2.37
CA SER A 32 -20.47 7.42 -2.19
C SER A 32 -21.14 8.62 -1.50
N PRO A 33 -20.51 9.27 -0.50
CA PRO A 33 -21.08 10.39 0.25
C PRO A 33 -21.38 11.67 -0.59
N GLY A 34 -21.23 11.56 -1.91
CA GLY A 34 -21.33 12.56 -2.94
C GLY A 34 -20.36 12.23 -4.08
N THR A 35 -20.45 12.97 -5.18
CA THR A 35 -19.36 13.08 -6.16
C THR A 35 -18.17 13.83 -5.55
N ALA A 36 -16.97 13.66 -6.10
CA ALA A 36 -15.80 14.42 -5.65
C ALA A 36 -16.03 15.94 -5.72
N ALA A 37 -16.75 16.43 -6.72
CA ALA A 37 -17.09 17.85 -6.87
C ALA A 37 -17.99 18.35 -5.73
N GLU A 38 -19.03 17.59 -5.37
CA GLU A 38 -19.92 17.93 -4.25
C GLU A 38 -19.18 17.92 -2.91
N LEU A 39 -18.23 16.99 -2.72
CA LEU A 39 -17.42 16.93 -1.51
C LEU A 39 -16.46 18.12 -1.40
N VAL A 40 -15.82 18.49 -2.52
CA VAL A 40 -14.95 19.68 -2.59
C VAL A 40 -15.72 20.94 -2.24
N GLU A 41 -16.90 21.13 -2.82
CA GLU A 41 -17.75 22.30 -2.54
C GLU A 41 -18.25 22.28 -1.09
N ARG A 42 -18.79 21.16 -0.61
CA ARG A 42 -19.37 21.02 0.74
C ARG A 42 -18.35 21.32 1.84
N TYR A 43 -17.13 20.80 1.71
CA TYR A 43 -16.08 20.93 2.73
C TYR A 43 -15.07 22.02 2.42
N GLY A 44 -15.24 22.76 1.32
CA GLY A 44 -14.28 23.79 0.88
C GLY A 44 -12.87 23.21 0.70
N LEU A 45 -12.75 22.00 0.14
CA LEU A 45 -11.45 21.34 -0.01
C LEU A 45 -10.63 22.06 -1.07
N GLU A 46 -9.36 22.31 -0.74
CA GLU A 46 -8.39 22.87 -1.66
C GLU A 46 -7.30 21.84 -1.98
N PRO A 47 -6.65 21.94 -3.16
CA PRO A 47 -5.46 21.15 -3.43
C PRO A 47 -4.40 21.37 -2.36
N MET A 48 -3.65 20.33 -2.03
CA MET A 48 -2.49 20.47 -1.15
C MET A 48 -1.52 21.49 -1.74
N PRO A 49 -1.00 22.43 -0.93
CA PRO A 49 -0.02 23.39 -1.41
C PRO A 49 1.26 22.67 -1.84
N ALA A 50 2.09 23.35 -2.63
CA ALA A 50 3.41 22.85 -2.95
C ALA A 50 4.23 22.61 -1.66
N MET A 51 5.00 21.53 -1.63
CA MET A 51 5.88 21.24 -0.50
C MET A 51 6.95 22.32 -0.37
N ILE A 52 7.11 22.85 0.85
CA ILE A 52 8.15 23.84 1.16
C ILE A 52 9.35 23.08 1.72
N HIS A 53 10.51 23.25 1.09
CA HIS A 53 11.76 22.64 1.54
C HIS A 53 12.62 23.65 2.31
N PRO A 54 13.29 23.25 3.41
CA PRO A 54 14.26 24.10 4.10
C PRO A 54 15.34 24.62 3.15
N VAL A 55 15.80 25.86 3.35
CA VAL A 55 16.78 26.53 2.47
C VAL A 55 18.08 25.73 2.37
N ASP A 56 18.49 25.09 3.45
CA ASP A 56 19.68 24.26 3.59
C ASP A 56 19.48 22.78 3.22
N ASN A 57 18.25 22.37 2.84
CA ASN A 57 17.92 21.00 2.44
C ASN A 57 16.94 20.96 1.27
N GLN A 58 17.37 21.51 0.13
CA GLN A 58 16.62 21.45 -1.11
C GLN A 58 16.64 20.02 -1.71
N PRO A 59 15.59 19.60 -2.44
CA PRO A 59 15.54 18.28 -3.06
C PRO A 59 16.67 18.08 -4.06
N ASP A 60 17.42 17.00 -3.86
CA ASP A 60 18.47 16.54 -4.76
C ASP A 60 18.22 15.05 -5.04
N PRO A 61 18.23 14.58 -6.31
CA PRO A 61 17.90 13.20 -6.64
C PRO A 61 18.75 12.17 -5.89
N LEU A 62 20.04 12.44 -5.66
CA LEU A 62 20.94 11.54 -4.94
C LEU A 62 20.62 11.52 -3.44
N ARG A 63 20.32 12.68 -2.84
CA ARG A 63 19.87 12.75 -1.43
C ARG A 63 18.54 12.02 -1.23
N ILE A 64 17.60 12.17 -2.15
CA ILE A 64 16.31 11.48 -2.10
C ILE A 64 16.53 9.96 -2.14
N GLU A 65 17.37 9.48 -3.06
CA GLU A 65 17.65 8.06 -3.19
C GLU A 65 18.38 7.50 -1.96
N LEU A 66 19.37 8.22 -1.45
CA LEU A 66 20.03 7.87 -0.19
C LEU A 66 19.04 7.80 0.98
N GLY A 67 18.14 8.78 1.09
CA GLY A 67 17.11 8.82 2.13
C GLY A 67 16.18 7.61 2.07
N LYS A 68 15.77 7.18 0.87
CA LYS A 68 14.99 5.94 0.71
C LYS A 68 15.74 4.73 1.23
N LEU A 69 17.02 4.59 0.90
CA LEU A 69 17.82 3.45 1.36
C LEU A 69 17.92 3.44 2.90
N ILE A 70 18.25 4.60 3.50
CA ILE A 70 18.36 4.75 4.96
C ILE A 70 17.02 4.44 5.65
N PHE A 71 15.88 4.81 5.06
CA PHE A 71 14.57 4.56 5.66
C PHE A 71 14.29 3.07 5.93
N PHE A 72 14.82 2.18 5.11
CA PHE A 72 14.68 0.73 5.23
C PHE A 72 15.89 0.04 5.88
N ASP A 73 16.91 0.80 6.29
CA ASP A 73 18.16 0.25 6.81
C ASP A 73 18.16 0.23 8.35
N PRO A 74 18.23 -0.95 8.99
CA PRO A 74 18.27 -1.04 10.44
C PRO A 74 19.63 -0.64 11.03
N LEU A 75 20.68 -0.45 10.22
CA LEU A 75 22.02 -0.08 10.70
C LEU A 75 22.04 1.22 11.52
N GLN A 76 21.02 2.06 11.38
CA GLN A 76 20.88 3.30 12.13
C GLN A 76 20.36 3.10 13.57
N SER A 77 19.89 1.90 13.93
CA SER A 77 19.46 1.57 15.29
C SER A 77 20.60 1.02 16.15
N ALA A 78 20.49 1.20 17.47
CA ALA A 78 21.53 0.76 18.41
C ALA A 78 21.72 -0.77 18.42
N GLN A 79 20.67 -1.54 18.17
CA GLN A 79 20.70 -3.01 18.14
C GLN A 79 20.77 -3.58 16.71
N LEU A 80 20.77 -2.73 15.69
CA LEU A 80 20.81 -3.11 14.27
C LEU A 80 19.61 -3.97 13.81
N ASP A 81 18.46 -3.79 14.44
CA ASP A 81 17.24 -4.59 14.24
C ASP A 81 16.00 -3.75 13.88
N VAL A 82 16.08 -2.42 13.98
CA VAL A 82 14.96 -1.50 13.76
C VAL A 82 15.32 -0.43 12.72
N ALA A 83 14.52 -0.32 11.66
CA ALA A 83 14.59 0.76 10.69
C ALA A 83 13.40 1.71 10.85
N CYS A 84 13.38 2.85 10.14
CA CYS A 84 12.19 3.71 10.10
C CYS A 84 10.99 2.93 9.56
N SER A 85 11.20 2.08 8.54
CA SER A 85 10.19 1.20 7.96
C SER A 85 9.65 0.13 8.90
N THR A 86 10.27 -0.12 10.05
CA THR A 86 9.77 -1.11 11.02
C THR A 86 8.44 -0.65 11.64
N CYS A 87 8.27 0.66 11.85
CA CYS A 87 7.02 1.26 12.38
C CYS A 87 6.31 2.16 11.35
N HIS A 88 6.95 2.54 10.24
CA HIS A 88 6.33 3.34 9.18
C HIS A 88 6.11 2.49 7.93
N LEU A 89 5.09 1.64 7.97
CA LEU A 89 4.85 0.59 6.99
C LEU A 89 4.06 1.11 5.77
N PRO A 90 4.51 0.87 4.52
CA PRO A 90 3.78 1.31 3.32
C PRO A 90 2.33 0.82 3.25
N ASP A 91 2.08 -0.42 3.68
CA ASP A 91 0.74 -1.04 3.68
C ASP A 91 -0.26 -0.33 4.61
N PHE A 92 0.25 0.43 5.58
CA PHE A 92 -0.53 1.24 6.52
C PHE A 92 -0.34 2.74 6.27
N GLY A 93 -0.01 3.14 5.05
CA GLY A 93 0.17 4.56 4.69
C GLY A 93 1.37 5.20 5.39
N PHE A 94 2.43 4.43 5.60
CA PHE A 94 3.60 4.80 6.40
C PHE A 94 3.29 5.07 7.88
N ALA A 95 2.22 4.46 8.42
CA ALA A 95 1.96 4.37 9.86
C ALA A 95 2.28 2.96 10.38
N ASP A 96 2.12 2.75 11.69
CA ASP A 96 2.46 1.48 12.34
C ASP A 96 1.33 0.45 12.30
N GLY A 97 0.11 0.84 11.92
CA GLY A 97 -1.06 -0.05 12.01
C GLY A 97 -1.44 -0.44 13.44
N ARG A 98 -0.82 0.19 14.45
CA ARG A 98 -1.10 0.07 15.88
C ARG A 98 -1.51 1.41 16.46
N ASP A 99 -2.17 1.40 17.61
CA ASP A 99 -2.49 2.62 18.36
C ASP A 99 -1.22 3.32 18.87
N LEU A 100 -0.24 2.53 19.34
CA LEU A 100 1.06 3.02 19.80
C LEU A 100 2.20 2.12 19.30
N PRO A 101 3.29 2.73 18.80
CA PRO A 101 4.46 1.99 18.37
C PRO A 101 5.27 1.45 19.55
N LEU A 102 5.78 0.23 19.38
CA LEU A 102 6.61 -0.44 20.38
C LEU A 102 8.08 -0.01 20.32
N GLY A 103 8.47 0.78 19.31
CA GLY A 103 9.84 1.22 19.11
C GLY A 103 10.81 0.03 18.99
N PRO A 104 12.04 0.12 19.55
CA PRO A 104 13.02 -0.95 19.47
C PRO A 104 12.72 -2.15 20.39
N SER A 105 11.81 -2.02 21.34
CA SER A 105 11.49 -3.06 22.33
C SER A 105 10.54 -4.15 21.82
N GLY A 106 10.38 -4.27 20.50
CA GLY A 106 9.42 -5.17 19.90
C GLY A 106 9.99 -6.04 18.78
N GLU A 107 9.28 -7.12 18.49
CA GLU A 107 9.56 -8.04 17.39
C GLU A 107 8.32 -8.20 16.50
N GLY A 108 8.53 -8.37 15.20
CA GLY A 108 7.46 -8.39 14.19
C GLY A 108 7.15 -7.02 13.58
N PHE A 109 6.06 -6.93 12.85
CA PHE A 109 5.63 -5.71 12.15
C PHE A 109 4.15 -5.45 12.41
N GLY A 110 3.75 -4.18 12.35
CA GLY A 110 2.34 -3.85 12.29
C GLY A 110 1.53 -4.29 13.52
N PRO A 111 0.25 -4.65 13.34
CA PRO A 111 -0.58 -5.24 14.39
C PRO A 111 0.05 -6.47 15.07
N GLU A 112 0.87 -7.24 14.34
CA GLU A 112 1.53 -8.44 14.84
C GLU A 112 2.80 -8.15 15.66
N ARG A 113 3.27 -6.90 15.72
CA ARG A 113 4.45 -6.52 16.51
C ARG A 113 4.16 -6.66 18.01
N VAL A 114 5.00 -7.39 18.74
CA VAL A 114 4.85 -7.66 20.18
C VAL A 114 6.06 -7.22 20.96
N LEU A 115 5.88 -6.85 22.24
CA LEU A 115 6.99 -6.51 23.13
C LEU A 115 7.85 -7.75 23.38
N THR A 116 9.17 -7.59 23.32
CA THR A 116 10.12 -8.64 23.69
C THR A 116 10.19 -8.83 25.21
N ASP A 117 9.95 -7.76 25.96
CA ASP A 117 9.77 -7.75 27.41
C ASP A 117 8.42 -7.06 27.74
N PRO A 118 7.44 -7.77 28.32
CA PRO A 118 6.13 -7.21 28.64
C PRO A 118 6.19 -6.06 29.67
N ASP A 119 7.25 -5.97 30.47
CA ASP A 119 7.43 -4.89 31.45
C ASP A 119 8.02 -3.63 30.81
N MET A 120 8.54 -3.71 29.57
CA MET A 120 9.10 -2.60 28.81
C MET A 120 8.05 -1.90 27.94
N VAL A 121 6.89 -1.58 28.53
CA VAL A 121 5.85 -0.82 27.83
C VAL A 121 6.36 0.61 27.58
N PRO A 122 6.34 1.12 26.33
CA PRO A 122 6.71 2.49 26.05
C PRO A 122 5.79 3.44 26.83
N GLU A 123 6.35 4.17 27.80
CA GLU A 123 5.61 5.21 28.50
C GLU A 123 5.26 6.31 27.49
N GLY A 124 3.97 6.48 27.22
CA GLY A 124 3.45 7.59 26.43
C GLY A 124 3.82 8.91 27.11
N ARG A 125 4.85 9.57 26.59
CA ARG A 125 5.18 10.95 26.92
C ARG A 125 4.44 11.91 26.01
#